data_AF-H1Z3V5-F1
#
_entry.id   AF-H1Z3V5-F1
#
_cell.length_a   1.000
_cell.length_b   1.000
_cell.length_c   1.000
_cell.angle_alpha   90.00
_cell.angle_beta   90.00
_cell.angle_gamma   90.00
#
_symmetry.space_group_name_H-M   'P 1'
#
loop_
_entity.id
_entity.type
_entity.pdbx_description
1 polymer ?
#
loop_
_entity_poly.entity_id
_entity_poly.type
_entity_poly.pdbx_seq_one_letter_code
_entity_poly.pdbx_strand_id
1 'polypeptide(L)' 'MSKTVTLSDEAYDRLKKWKSNDDESLSSVILRTIPRVATPEELHEAISKIGRLSDEDADIMVKSVEED' A
#
# COMPACT_ATOMS: atom_id res chain seq x y z
N MET A 1 19.05 -16.09 1.75
CA MET A 1 18.60 -16.39 0.37
C MET A 1 17.87 -15.18 -0.15
N SER A 2 18.42 -14.47 -1.15
CA SER A 2 17.69 -13.42 -1.86
C SER A 2 16.89 -14.03 -3.01
N LYS A 3 15.74 -13.45 -3.33
CA LYS A 3 14.93 -13.80 -4.50
C LYS A 3 14.80 -12.54 -5.36
N THR A 4 15.08 -12.67 -6.64
CA THR A 4 14.92 -11.57 -7.60
C THR A 4 13.54 -11.66 -8.23
N VAL A 5 12.85 -10.53 -8.28
CA VAL A 5 11.58 -10.36 -8.99
C VAL A 5 11.77 -9.34 -10.09
N THR A 6 11.22 -9.63 -11.26
CA THR A 6 11.23 -8.70 -12.40
C THR A 6 9.98 -7.83 -12.32
N LEU A 7 10.16 -6.51 -12.44
CA LEU A 7 9.08 -5.53 -12.41
C LEU A 7 9.02 -4.83 -13.78
N SER A 8 7.82 -4.44 -14.20
CA SER A 8 7.69 -3.46 -15.28
C SER A 8 8.19 -2.09 -14.79
N ASP A 9 8.56 -1.22 -15.72
CA ASP A 9 9.02 0.14 -15.38
C ASP A 9 7.96 0.91 -14.59
N GLU A 10 6.69 0.77 -14.98
CA GLU A 10 5.56 1.38 -14.26
C GLU A 10 5.44 0.88 -12.81
N ALA A 11 5.56 -0.43 -12.60
CA ALA A 11 5.48 -1.01 -11.26
C ALA A 11 6.66 -0.54 -10.39
N TYR A 12 7.86 -0.42 -10.98
CA TYR A 12 9.03 0.11 -10.30
C TYR A 12 8.86 1.58 -9.90
N ASP A 13 8.31 2.42 -10.79
CA ASP A 13 8.05 3.83 -10.51
C ASP A 13 7.02 4.03 -9.40
N ARG A 14 5.95 3.23 -9.40
CA ARG A 14 4.96 3.23 -8.32
C ARG A 14 5.59 2.84 -6.99
N LEU A 15 6.45 1.82 -6.99
CA LEU A 15 7.10 1.35 -5.77
C LEU A 15 8.05 2.40 -5.18
N LYS A 16 8.74 3.18 -6.03
CA LYS A 16 9.57 4.33 -5.59
C LYS A 16 8.75 5.40 -4.89
N LYS A 17 7.55 5.72 -5.38
CA LYS A 17 6.66 6.73 -4.78
C LYS A 17 6.16 6.36 -3.39
N TRP A 18 6.16 5.06 -3.05
CA TRP A 18 5.73 4.58 -1.72
C TRP A 18 6.84 4.62 -0.67
N LYS A 19 8.08 4.92 -1.07
CA LYS A 19 9.14 5.16 -0.11
C LYS A 19 8.82 6.39 0.73
N SER A 20 9.06 6.31 2.03
CA SER A 20 8.92 7.43 2.95
C SER A 20 10.12 8.39 2.91
N ASN A 21 11.27 7.94 2.39
CA ASN A 21 12.45 8.75 2.08
C ASN A 21 13.34 8.01 1.06
N ASP A 22 14.34 8.70 0.50
CA ASP A 22 15.19 8.13 -0.55
C ASP A 22 16.06 6.95 -0.07
N ASP A 23 16.42 6.95 1.21
CA ASP A 23 17.25 5.93 1.86
C ASP A 23 16.47 4.63 2.16
N GLU A 24 15.13 4.65 2.11
CA GLU A 24 14.33 3.45 2.37
C GLU A 24 14.54 2.39 1.29
N SER A 25 14.77 1.14 1.69
CA SER A 25 14.87 0.03 0.73
C SER A 25 13.51 -0.38 0.18
N LEU A 26 13.45 -0.82 -1.09
CA LEU A 26 12.21 -1.33 -1.68
C LEU A 26 11.69 -2.58 -0.97
N SER A 27 12.58 -3.40 -0.40
CA SER A 27 12.18 -4.56 0.42
C SER A 27 11.43 -4.13 1.69
N SER A 28 11.83 -3.02 2.32
CA SER A 28 11.10 -2.43 3.45
C SER A 28 9.69 -2.00 3.04
N VAL A 29 9.59 -1.28 1.92
CA VAL A 29 8.30 -0.85 1.36
C VAL A 29 7.38 -2.06 1.13
N ILE A 30 7.90 -3.10 0.47
CA ILE A 30 7.16 -4.34 0.18
C ILE A 30 6.67 -5.00 1.48
N LEU A 31 7.52 -5.15 2.49
CA LEU A 31 7.13 -5.78 3.76
C LEU A 31 6.11 -4.95 4.55
N ARG A 32 6.11 -3.62 4.38
CA ARG A 32 5.15 -2.71 4.99
C ARG A 32 3.79 -2.74 4.28
N THR A 33 3.79 -2.83 2.95
CA THR A 33 2.56 -2.80 2.14
C THR A 33 1.93 -4.16 1.96
N ILE A 34 2.72 -5.23 1.90
CA ILE A 34 2.20 -6.59 1.79
C ILE A 34 1.94 -7.12 3.19
N PRO A 35 0.68 -7.29 3.60
CA PRO A 35 0.35 -7.83 4.91
C PRO A 35 0.92 -9.24 5.07
N ARG A 36 1.38 -9.57 6.29
CA ARG A 36 1.77 -10.93 6.68
C ARG A 36 0.52 -11.78 6.94
N VAL A 37 -0.23 -12.04 5.88
CA VAL A 37 -1.37 -12.96 5.91
C VAL A 37 -0.97 -14.17 5.08
N ALA A 38 -0.97 -15.32 5.73
CA ALA A 38 -0.50 -16.58 5.15
C ALA A 38 -1.49 -17.10 4.12
N THR A 39 -2.77 -16.69 4.20
CA THR A 39 -3.79 -17.12 3.25
C THR A 39 -4.66 -15.97 2.71
N PRO A 40 -5.29 -16.15 1.53
CA PRO A 40 -6.25 -15.21 0.98
C PRO A 40 -7.43 -14.90 1.91
N GLU A 41 -7.86 -15.86 2.74
CA GLU A 41 -8.93 -15.66 3.72
C GLU A 41 -8.49 -14.71 4.84
N GLU A 42 -7.27 -14.86 5.34
CA GLU A 42 -6.71 -13.95 6.36
C GLU A 42 -6.51 -12.53 5.79
N LEU A 43 -6.17 -12.41 4.50
CA LEU A 43 -6.13 -11.11 3.80
C LEU A 43 -7.51 -10.47 3.74
N HIS A 44 -8.55 -11.24 3.39
CA HIS A 44 -9.91 -10.74 3.33
C HIS A 44 -10.41 -10.28 4.71
N GLU A 45 -10.06 -11.02 5.77
CA GLU A 45 -10.38 -10.65 7.15
C GLU A 45 -9.60 -9.42 7.63
N ALA A 46 -8.33 -9.28 7.24
CA ALA A 46 -7.53 -8.10 7.55
C ALA A 46 -8.07 -6.85 6.83
N ILE A 47 -8.47 -6.99 5.57
CA ILE A 47 -9.08 -5.90 4.79
C ILE A 47 -10.47 -5.55 5.33
N SER A 48 -11.28 -6.52 5.76
CA SER A 48 -12.60 -6.23 6.35
C SER A 48 -12.52 -5.53 7.71
N LYS A 49 -11.40 -5.67 8.42
CA LYS A 49 -11.09 -4.94 9.66
C LYS A 49 -10.55 -3.53 9.43
N ILE A 50 -10.06 -3.22 8.23
CA ILE A 50 -9.88 -1.83 7.79
C ILE A 50 -11.30 -1.32 7.58
N GLY A 51 -11.89 -0.81 8.66
CA GLY A 51 -13.28 -0.38 8.69
C GLY A 51 -13.60 0.54 7.53
N ARG A 52 -14.86 0.52 7.08
CA ARG A 52 -15.36 1.52 6.12
C ARG A 52 -15.02 2.90 6.68
N LEU A 53 -14.49 3.77 5.82
CA LEU A 53 -14.36 5.19 6.14
C LEU A 53 -15.70 5.64 6.72
N SER A 54 -15.66 6.34 7.86
CA SER A 54 -16.86 7.02 8.31
C SER A 54 -17.29 8.01 7.22
N ASP A 55 -18.58 8.35 7.17
CA ASP A 55 -19.06 9.33 6.19
C ASP A 55 -18.28 10.66 6.31
N GLU A 56 -17.79 10.97 7.51
CA GLU A 56 -16.95 12.15 7.81
C GLU A 56 -15.55 12.04 7.19
N ASP A 57 -14.89 10.88 7.31
CA ASP A 57 -13.57 10.64 6.69
C ASP A 57 -13.66 10.57 5.16
N ALA A 58 -14.77 10.05 4.63
CA ALA A 58 -15.05 10.04 3.20
C ALA A 58 -15.20 11.46 2.65
N ASP A 59 -15.90 12.34 3.37
CA ASP A 59 -16.12 13.74 2.98
C ASP A 59 -14.80 14.55 2.96
N ILE A 60 -13.87 14.26 3.88
CA ILE A 60 -12.53 14.85 3.92
C ILE A 60 -11.70 14.40 2.70
N MET A 61 -11.76 13.11 2.34
CA MET A 61 -11.07 12.60 1.15
C MET A 61 -11.61 13.21 -0.15
N VAL A 62 -12.93 13.39 -0.28
CA VAL A 62 -13.53 14.01 -1.46
C VAL A 62 -13.05 15.45 -1.63
N LYS A 63 -13.12 16.25 -0.55
CA LYS A 63 -12.66 17.65 -0.59
C LYS A 63 -11.18 17.78 -0.95
N SER A 64 -10.35 16.88 -0.45
CA SER A 64 -8.91 16.88 -0.74
C SER A 64 -8.57 16.57 -2.20
N VAL A 65 -9.48 15.95 -2.96
CA VAL A 65 -9.30 15.65 -4.41
C VAL A 65 -9.89 16.75 -5.29
N GLU A 66 -10.84 17.54 -4.79
CA GLU A 66 -11.46 18.66 -5.51
C GLU A 66 -10.64 19.97 -5.42
N GLU A 67 -9.69 20.06 -4.49
CA GLU A 67 -8.83 21.24 -4.28
C GLU A 67 -7.46 21.16 -5.01
N ASP A 68 -7.23 20.15 -5.86
CA ASP A 68 -6.07 20.01 -6.77
C ASP A 68 -6.41 20.33 -8.24
#